data_AF-A0A6B3G933-F1
#
_entry.id   AF-A0A6B3G933-F1
#
_cell.length_a   1.000
_cell.length_b   1.000
_cell.length_c   1.000
_cell.angle_alpha   90.00
_cell.angle_beta   90.00
_cell.angle_gamma   90.00
#
_symmetry.space_group_name_H-M   'P 1'
#
loop_
_entity.id
_entity.type
_entity.pdbx_description
1 polymer ?
#
loop_
_entity_poly.entity_id
_entity_poly.type
_entity_poly.pdbx_seq_one_letter_code
_entity_poly.pdbx_strand_id
1 'polypeptide(L)' 'HALPAAVRRRILRRALVAAGAPGGSLFARHVEEVDRLITGWRGQRAINLPGKVEARRQGGRLVLRQG' A
#
# COMPACT_ATOMS: atom_id res chain seq x y z
N HIS A 1 5.53 -14.36 14.28
CA HIS A 1 6.20 -14.71 13.00
C HIS A 1 5.76 -13.71 11.94
N ALA A 2 6.68 -12.99 11.29
CA ALA A 2 6.32 -11.99 10.29
C ALA A 2 6.03 -12.65 8.93
N LEU A 3 5.01 -12.19 8.20
CA LEU A 3 4.69 -12.72 6.86
C LEU A 3 5.88 -12.55 5.90
N PRO A 4 6.18 -13.54 5.03
CA PRO A 4 7.15 -13.37 3.96
C PRO A 4 6.79 -12.17 3.07
N ALA A 5 7.80 -11.47 2.56
CA ALA A 5 7.59 -10.25 1.77
C ALA A 5 6.70 -10.48 0.53
N ALA A 6 6.85 -11.63 -0.13
CA ALA A 6 6.01 -12.00 -1.28
C ALA A 6 4.52 -12.10 -0.91
N VAL A 7 4.21 -12.74 0.22
CA VAL A 7 2.82 -12.89 0.71
C VAL A 7 2.25 -11.53 1.10
N ARG A 8 3.01 -10.72 1.85
CA ARG A 8 2.59 -9.39 2.26
C ARG A 8 2.32 -8.47 1.07
N ARG A 9 3.21 -8.44 0.07
CA ARG A 9 3.01 -7.67 -1.18
C ARG A 9 1.78 -8.13 -1.95
N ARG A 10 1.49 -9.43 -2.00
CA ARG A 10 0.29 -9.95 -2.68
C ARG A 10 -1.00 -9.53 -1.97
N ILE A 11 -1.01 -9.52 -0.63
CA ILE A 11 -2.12 -9.01 0.18
C ILE A 11 -2.29 -7.51 -0.05
N LEU A 12 -1.20 -6.73 0.00
CA LEU A 12 -1.22 -5.29 -0.26
C LEU A 12 -1.78 -4.97 -1.63
N ARG A 13 -1.29 -5.63 -2.69
CA ARG A 13 -1.81 -5.44 -4.05
C ARG A 13 -3.33 -5.66 -4.12
N ARG A 14 -3.83 -6.73 -3.50
CA ARG A 14 -5.28 -7.00 -3.43
C ARG A 14 -6.04 -5.92 -2.69
N ALA A 15 -5.52 -5.45 -1.55
CA ALA A 15 -6.14 -4.37 -0.78
C ALA A 15 -6.19 -3.05 -1.56
N LEU A 16 -5.12 -2.70 -2.30
CA LEU A 16 -5.07 -1.50 -3.13
C LEU A 16 -6.07 -1.56 -4.29
N VAL A 17 -6.19 -2.71 -4.95
CA VAL A 17 -7.19 -2.92 -6.01
C VAL A 17 -8.61 -2.85 -5.45
N ALA A 18 -8.85 -3.48 -4.29
CA ALA A 18 -10.14 -3.42 -3.62
C ALA A 18 -10.50 -2.00 -3.14
N ALA A 19 -9.49 -1.17 -2.83
CA ALA A 19 -9.65 0.24 -2.52
C ALA A 19 -9.86 1.14 -3.75
N GLY A 20 -9.90 0.57 -4.96
CA GLY A 20 -10.23 1.28 -6.20
C GLY A 20 -9.03 1.62 -7.10
N ALA A 21 -7.82 1.14 -6.79
CA ALA A 21 -6.67 1.36 -7.67
C ALA A 21 -6.81 0.47 -8.93
N PRO A 22 -6.73 1.04 -10.15
CA PRO A 22 -6.84 0.27 -11.38
C PRO A 22 -5.66 -0.71 -11.50
N GLY A 23 -5.97 -2.00 -11.58
CA GLY A 23 -4.97 -3.07 -11.60
C GLY A 23 -3.96 -2.96 -12.75
N GLY A 24 -4.35 -2.34 -13.88
CA GLY A 24 -3.48 -2.08 -15.02
C GLY A 24 -2.43 -0.97 -14.79
N SER A 25 -2.69 -0.04 -13.86
CA SER A 25 -1.76 1.05 -13.52
C SER A 25 -1.04 0.81 -12.19
N LEU A 26 -1.44 -0.22 -11.44
CA LEU A 26 -0.83 -0.59 -10.16
C LEU A 26 0.41 -1.48 -10.35
N PHE A 27 1.57 -0.84 -10.53
CA PHE A 27 2.86 -1.51 -10.66
C PHE A 27 3.45 -2.02 -9.33
N ALA A 28 4.43 -2.93 -9.43
CA ALA A 28 5.16 -3.49 -8.29
C ALA A 28 5.81 -2.41 -7.40
N ARG A 29 6.40 -1.35 -7.99
CA ARG A 29 6.94 -0.20 -7.26
C ARG A 29 5.93 0.42 -6.30
N HIS A 30 4.67 0.55 -6.69
CA HIS A 30 3.63 1.13 -5.84
C HIS A 30 3.38 0.24 -4.61
N VAL A 31 3.33 -1.08 -4.81
CA VAL A 31 3.15 -2.05 -3.74
C VAL A 31 4.35 -2.06 -2.80
N GLU A 32 5.57 -1.92 -3.33
CA GLU A 32 6.79 -1.82 -2.53
C GLU A 32 6.85 -0.57 -1.66
N GLU A 33 6.47 0.60 -2.21
CA GLU A 33 6.40 1.82 -1.42
C GLU A 33 5.35 1.73 -0.30
N VAL A 34 4.20 1.11 -0.58
CA VAL A 34 3.19 0.82 0.45
C VAL A 34 3.72 -0.19 1.48
N ASP A 35 4.50 -1.20 1.05
CA ASP A 35 5.14 -2.16 1.96
C ASP A 35 6.15 -1.49 2.90
N ARG A 36 6.86 -0.46 2.42
CA ARG A 36 7.79 0.34 3.23
C ARG A 36 7.08 1.15 4.30
N LEU A 37 5.84 1.60 4.08
CA LEU A 37 5.06 2.25 5.13
C LEU A 37 4.90 1.32 6.35
N ILE A 38 4.81 0.01 6.14
CA ILE A 38 4.61 -0.98 7.20
C ILE A 38 5.95 -1.43 7.80
N THR A 39 6.91 -1.78 6.95
CA THR A 39 8.15 -2.45 7.35
C THR A 39 9.30 -1.51 7.69
N GLY A 40 9.31 -0.31 7.11
CA GLY A 40 10.41 0.64 7.16
C GLY A 40 10.00 2.02 7.64
N TRP A 41 9.03 2.08 8.57
CA TRP A 41 8.48 3.35 9.03
C TRP A 41 9.54 4.24 9.70
N ARG A 42 9.72 5.45 9.18
CA ARG A 42 10.64 6.48 9.70
C ARG A 42 10.04 7.89 9.59
N GLY A 43 8.71 8.00 9.54
CA GLY A 43 8.00 9.28 9.35
C GLY A 43 7.59 9.56 7.90
N GLN A 44 7.37 8.52 7.08
CA GLN A 44 6.90 8.70 5.70
C GLN A 44 5.50 9.33 5.65
N ARG A 45 5.23 10.07 4.57
CA ARG A 45 3.93 10.69 4.31
C ARG A 45 2.99 9.74 3.56
N ALA A 46 1.76 10.18 3.35
CA ALA A 46 0.81 9.49 2.49
C ALA A 46 1.35 9.35 1.06
N ILE A 47 1.03 8.24 0.41
CA ILE A 47 1.46 7.88 -0.93
C ILE A 47 0.24 7.90 -1.84
N ASN A 48 0.32 8.71 -2.88
CA ASN A 48 -0.69 8.75 -3.93
C ASN A 48 -0.48 7.59 -4.90
N LEU A 49 -1.52 6.81 -5.08
CA LEU A 49 -1.59 5.67 -5.96
C LEU A 49 -2.53 5.97 -7.13
N PRO A 50 -2.40 5.24 -8.24
CA PRO A 50 -3.32 5.33 -9.36
C PRO A 50 -4.78 5.14 -8.91
N GLY A 51 -5.72 5.79 -9.60
CA GLY A 51 -7.16 5.67 -9.29
C GLY A 51 -7.63 6.53 -8.11
N LYS A 52 -6.91 7.62 -7.80
CA LYS A 52 -7.19 8.52 -6.67
C LYS A 52 -7.18 7.80 -5.32
N VAL A 53 -6.38 6.74 -5.22
CA VAL A 53 -6.19 6.01 -3.96
C VAL A 53 -5.01 6.63 -3.22
N GLU A 54 -5.20 6.98 -1.96
CA GLU A 54 -4.15 7.43 -1.04
C GLU A 54 -3.88 6.31 -0.02
N ALA A 55 -2.63 5.92 0.14
CA ALA A 55 -2.19 4.98 1.17
C ALA A 55 -1.35 5.70 2.22
N ARG A 56 -1.72 5.60 3.49
CA ARG A 56 -0.99 6.22 4.60
C ARG A 56 -0.93 5.30 5.81
N ARG A 57 0.11 5.43 6.63
CA ARG A 57 0.16 4.74 7.93
C ARG A 57 -0.32 5.67 9.04
N GLN A 58 -1.28 5.20 9.84
CA GLN A 58 -1.84 5.93 10.98
C GLN A 58 -1.89 4.99 12.19
N GLY A 59 -1.18 5.33 13.27
CA GLY A 59 -1.21 4.57 14.53
C GLY A 59 -0.85 3.08 14.38
N GLY A 60 0.06 2.75 13.46
CA GLY A 60 0.44 1.36 13.18
C GLY A 60 -0.43 0.63 12.15
N ARG A 61 -1.52 1.24 11.68
CA ARG A 61 -2.42 0.67 10.66
C ARG A 61 -2.19 1.33 9.30
N LEU A 62 -2.33 0.55 8.23
CA LEU A 62 -2.39 1.09 6.87
C LEU A 62 -3.83 1.53 6.60
N VAL A 63 -4.02 2.81 6.27
CA VAL A 63 -5.28 3.42 5.89
C VAL A 63 -5.24 3.71 4.40
N LEU A 64 -6.24 3.21 3.68
CA LEU A 64 -6.45 3.46 2.27
C LEU A 64 -7.68 4.38 2.13
N ARG A 65 -7.57 5.43 1.34
CA ARG A 65 -8.70 6.33 1.02
C ARG A 65 -8.81 6.45 -0.49
N GLN A 66 -10.02 6.39 -1.01
CA GLN A 66 -10.30 6.75 -2.39
C GLN A 66 -11.05 8.08 -2.40
N GLY A 67 -10.62 9.01 -3.25
CA GLY A 67 -11.28 10.30 -3.47
C GLY A 67 -11.92 10.42 -4.84
#